data_AF-A0A9W3D812-F1
#
_entry.id   AF-A0A9W3D812-F1
#
_cell.length_a   1.000
_cell.length_b   1.000
_cell.length_c   1.000
_cell.angle_alpha   90.00
_cell.angle_beta   90.00
_cell.angle_gamma   90.00
#
_symmetry.space_group_name_H-M   'P 1'
#
loop_
_entity.id
_entity.type
_entity.pdbx_description
1 polymer ?
#
loop_
_entity_poly.entity_id
_entity_poly.type
_entity_poly.pdbx_seq_one_letter_code
_entity_poly.pdbx_strand_id
1 'polypeptide(L)'
;MARVPCDLRFLLIPAAFMFIYIQLESENHCTSQLRSLIDQVSIKQSRILALEDLKNRQDQQLVQLKDLIHTFESKGIAKLTEGGQVPLAAVVIMACSRADYLQRTVNSVLKYQTPIASKYPLFISQDGSNQAVKSKALSYNQLTYIQHLDFEPVVTERPGELIAYYKIARHYKWALDQLFYKHKFSRVIILEDDMEIAPDFFDYFEAAANLMDRDETIMAASSWNDNGQKQFVHDPYALYRSDFFPGLGWMLKRSTWDELSPKWPKAYWDDWLRLKENHKGRQFVRPEVCRTYNFGEHGSSLGQFFSQYLEPIKLNDVKVEWNAMDLGYLTEGNYTKYFSGLVRQARPIQGPDLVLKAQNIKGDVRIRYKDQAEFERIAGEFGIFEEWKDGVPRTAYKGIVVFRIQTTRRVFLVGPDSVIQLGIRKS
;
A
#
# COMPACT_ATOMS: atom_id res chain seq x y z
N MET A 1 -0.54 108.46 15.30
CA MET A 1 0.08 107.14 15.53
C MET A 1 -0.84 106.07 14.94
N ALA A 2 -0.25 105.08 14.29
CA ALA A 2 -0.84 104.28 13.22
C ALA A 2 -2.13 103.49 13.59
N ARG A 3 -3.14 103.56 12.70
CA ARG A 3 -4.20 102.55 12.59
C ARG A 3 -3.60 101.33 11.90
N VAL A 4 -3.41 100.24 12.63
CA VAL A 4 -3.24 98.91 12.01
C VAL A 4 -4.64 98.44 11.61
N PRO A 5 -4.94 98.22 10.32
CA PRO A 5 -6.18 97.57 9.95
C PRO A 5 -5.99 96.09 10.31
N CYS A 6 -6.63 95.65 11.38
CA CYS A 6 -6.84 94.23 11.62
C CYS A 6 -7.89 93.79 10.59
N ASP A 7 -7.42 93.54 9.36
CA ASP A 7 -8.25 93.09 8.26
C ASP A 7 -8.74 91.68 8.61
N LEU A 8 -10.03 91.55 8.96
CA LEU A 8 -10.69 90.28 9.30
C LEU A 8 -10.44 89.18 8.25
N ARG A 9 -10.05 89.55 7.03
CA ARG A 9 -9.61 88.64 5.96
C ARG A 9 -8.42 87.77 6.37
N PHE A 10 -7.50 88.26 7.22
CA PHE A 10 -6.37 87.46 7.74
C PHE A 10 -6.77 86.41 8.79
N LEU A 11 -7.93 86.55 9.44
CA LEU A 11 -8.49 85.56 10.36
C LEU A 11 -9.39 84.53 9.65
N LEU A 12 -9.98 84.90 8.52
CA LEU A 12 -10.80 84.00 7.70
C LEU A 12 -9.98 82.90 7.02
N ILE A 13 -8.73 83.18 6.65
CA ILE A 13 -7.85 82.19 6.00
C ILE A 13 -7.48 81.03 6.97
N PRO A 14 -6.97 81.26 8.19
CA PRO A 14 -6.73 80.20 9.17
C PRO A 14 -7.99 79.42 9.54
N ALA A 15 -9.14 80.10 9.67
CA ALA A 15 -10.42 79.47 9.97
C ALA A 15 -10.88 78.54 8.83
N ALA A 16 -10.71 78.96 7.57
CA ALA A 16 -10.99 78.11 6.41
C ALA A 16 -10.04 76.90 6.34
N PHE A 17 -8.75 77.08 6.62
CA PHE A 17 -7.80 75.95 6.70
C PHE A 17 -8.13 74.98 7.83
N MET A 18 -8.52 75.47 9.00
CA MET A 18 -9.01 74.63 10.12
C MET A 18 -10.29 73.87 9.74
N PHE A 19 -11.23 74.53 9.07
CA PHE A 19 -12.47 73.89 8.64
C PHE A 19 -12.21 72.81 7.59
N ILE A 20 -11.35 73.10 6.59
CA ILE A 20 -10.92 72.12 5.59
C ILE A 20 -10.18 70.96 6.26
N TYR A 21 -9.27 71.23 7.21
CA TYR A 21 -8.54 70.20 7.94
C TYR A 21 -9.47 69.27 8.73
N ILE A 22 -10.43 69.84 9.47
CA ILE A 22 -11.45 69.08 10.21
C ILE A 22 -12.31 68.24 9.25
N GLN A 23 -12.70 68.81 8.10
CA GLN A 23 -13.47 68.10 7.09
C GLN A 23 -12.67 66.92 6.51
N LEU A 24 -11.39 67.11 6.22
CA LEU A 24 -10.48 66.11 5.66
C LEU A 24 -10.16 65.00 6.68
N GLU A 25 -10.01 65.35 7.95
CA GLU A 25 -9.80 64.40 9.05
C GLU A 25 -11.07 63.56 9.30
N SER A 26 -12.25 64.19 9.25
CA SER A 26 -13.56 63.51 9.33
C SER A 26 -13.78 62.54 8.15
N GLU A 27 -13.49 62.98 6.92
CA GLU A 27 -13.58 62.12 5.72
C GLU A 27 -12.59 60.96 5.78
N ASN A 28 -11.34 61.20 6.21
CA ASN A 28 -10.35 60.15 6.39
C ASN A 28 -10.78 59.14 7.47
N HIS A 29 -11.34 59.62 8.58
CA HIS A 29 -11.86 58.76 9.64
C HIS A 29 -13.03 57.90 9.16
N CYS A 30 -13.98 58.50 8.44
CA CYS A 30 -15.11 57.80 7.83
C CYS A 30 -14.65 56.75 6.80
N THR A 31 -13.69 57.10 5.95
CA THR A 31 -13.13 56.19 4.94
C THR A 31 -12.38 55.01 5.58
N SER A 32 -11.64 55.26 6.66
CA SER A 32 -10.95 54.22 7.43
C SER A 32 -11.93 53.25 8.10
N GLN A 33 -12.98 53.77 8.74
CA GLN A 33 -14.04 52.94 9.32
C GLN A 33 -14.77 52.12 8.25
N LEU A 34 -15.06 52.72 7.09
CA LEU A 34 -15.71 52.02 5.97
C LEU A 34 -14.84 50.88 5.43
N ARG A 35 -13.52 51.10 5.25
CA ARG A 35 -12.57 50.03 4.84
C ARG A 35 -12.53 48.89 5.85
N SER A 36 -12.45 49.20 7.14
CA SER A 36 -12.49 48.19 8.21
C SER A 36 -13.78 47.36 8.17
N LEU A 37 -14.94 47.99 7.94
CA LEU A 37 -16.21 47.28 7.77
C LEU A 37 -16.19 46.37 6.53
N ILE A 38 -15.67 46.85 5.40
CA ILE A 38 -15.54 46.06 4.16
C ILE A 38 -14.67 44.83 4.38
N ASP A 39 -13.53 44.98 5.06
CA ASP A 39 -12.64 43.86 5.38
C ASP A 39 -13.34 42.83 6.29
N GLN A 40 -14.07 43.28 7.30
CA GLN A 40 -14.85 42.39 8.16
C GLN A 40 -15.95 41.66 7.39
N VAL A 41 -16.64 42.33 6.47
CA VAL A 41 -17.67 41.73 5.60
C VAL A 41 -17.03 40.70 4.66
N SER A 42 -15.88 41.00 4.08
CA SER A 42 -15.12 40.10 3.20
C SER A 42 -14.68 38.82 3.92
N ILE A 43 -14.17 38.94 5.15
CA ILE A 43 -13.82 37.80 6.00
C ILE A 43 -15.07 36.96 6.33
N LYS A 44 -16.19 37.61 6.66
CA LYS A 44 -17.46 36.92 6.93
C LYS A 44 -18.01 36.20 5.69
N GLN A 45 -17.96 36.83 4.52
CA GLN A 45 -18.35 36.21 3.25
C GLN A 45 -17.50 34.97 2.93
N SER A 46 -16.18 35.08 3.10
CA SER A 46 -15.26 33.95 2.92
C SER A 46 -15.59 32.79 3.86
N ARG A 47 -15.95 33.08 5.11
CA ARG A 47 -16.36 32.08 6.10
C ARG A 47 -17.71 31.44 5.77
N ILE A 48 -18.67 32.22 5.24
CA ILE A 48 -19.98 31.70 4.79
C ILE A 48 -19.78 30.76 3.61
N LEU A 49 -18.98 31.14 2.62
CA LEU A 49 -18.67 30.28 1.47
C LEU A 49 -18.02 28.96 1.91
N ALA A 50 -17.09 29.00 2.87
CA ALA A 50 -16.48 27.80 3.42
C ALA A 50 -17.49 26.90 4.15
N LEU A 51 -18.45 27.48 4.87
CA LEU A 51 -19.52 26.75 5.56
C LEU A 51 -20.54 26.16 4.58
N GLU A 52 -20.91 26.89 3.53
CA GLU A 52 -21.79 26.40 2.46
C GLU A 52 -21.15 25.23 1.72
N ASP A 53 -19.86 25.32 1.41
CA ASP A 53 -19.12 24.23 0.77
C ASP A 53 -19.03 22.99 1.68
N LEU A 54 -18.81 23.19 2.99
CA LEU A 54 -18.82 22.10 3.98
C LEU A 54 -20.21 21.46 4.09
N LYS A 55 -21.28 22.27 4.10
CA LYS A 55 -22.67 21.78 4.14
C LYS A 55 -23.02 21.00 2.88
N ASN A 56 -22.68 21.51 1.71
CA ASN A 56 -22.92 20.82 0.44
C ASN A 56 -22.20 19.46 0.40
N ARG A 57 -20.97 19.39 0.93
CA ARG A 57 -20.23 18.13 1.10
C ARG A 57 -20.95 17.16 2.05
N GLN A 58 -21.45 17.64 3.20
CA GLN A 58 -22.25 16.83 4.12
C GLN A 58 -23.57 16.35 3.51
N ASP A 59 -24.28 17.19 2.75
CA ASP A 59 -25.53 16.82 2.12
C ASP A 59 -25.30 15.74 1.03
N GLN A 60 -24.22 15.86 0.25
CA GLN A 60 -23.81 14.82 -0.71
C GLN A 60 -23.44 13.50 -0.02
N GLN A 61 -22.70 13.56 1.10
CA GLN A 61 -22.41 12.39 1.95
C GLN A 61 -23.69 11.69 2.39
N LEU A 62 -24.68 12.47 2.83
CA LEU A 62 -25.92 11.96 3.41
C LEU A 62 -26.80 11.28 2.36
N VAL A 63 -26.85 11.83 1.14
CA VAL A 63 -27.53 11.19 -0.01
C VAL A 63 -26.83 9.89 -0.39
N GLN A 64 -25.50 9.90 -0.55
CA GLN A 64 -24.75 8.70 -0.94
C GLN A 64 -24.82 7.60 0.14
N LEU A 65 -24.81 7.99 1.42
CA LEU A 65 -24.96 7.08 2.55
C LEU A 65 -26.35 6.45 2.57
N LYS A 66 -27.42 7.21 2.30
CA LYS A 66 -28.79 6.68 2.18
C LYS A 66 -28.91 5.66 1.05
N ASP A 67 -28.36 5.97 -0.12
CA ASP A 67 -28.35 5.04 -1.27
C ASP A 67 -27.57 3.76 -0.95
N LEU A 68 -26.45 3.90 -0.24
CA LEU A 68 -25.61 2.79 0.18
C LEU A 68 -26.33 1.92 1.22
N ILE A 69 -26.97 2.51 2.23
CA ILE A 69 -27.77 1.79 3.24
C ILE A 69 -28.91 1.02 2.56
N HIS A 70 -29.66 1.66 1.66
CA HIS A 70 -30.75 1.00 0.93
C HIS A 70 -30.24 -0.18 0.08
N THR A 71 -29.04 -0.04 -0.50
CA THR A 71 -28.38 -1.14 -1.23
C THR A 71 -27.88 -2.25 -0.30
N PHE A 72 -27.42 -1.91 0.91
CA PHE A 72 -27.00 -2.87 1.93
C PHE A 72 -28.16 -3.64 2.53
N GLU A 73 -29.28 -2.98 2.84
CA GLU A 73 -30.48 -3.63 3.38
C GLU A 73 -31.07 -4.62 2.37
N SER A 74 -30.98 -4.31 1.08
CA SER A 74 -31.47 -5.19 0.01
C SER A 74 -30.54 -6.36 -0.35
N LYS A 75 -29.23 -6.28 -0.08
CA LYS A 75 -28.25 -7.31 -0.49
C LYS A 75 -27.41 -7.95 0.63
N GLY A 76 -27.23 -7.29 1.77
CA GLY A 76 -26.08 -7.50 2.66
C GLY A 76 -26.29 -8.31 3.94
N ILE A 77 -27.52 -8.64 4.34
CA ILE A 77 -27.76 -9.30 5.65
C ILE A 77 -28.16 -10.77 5.52
N ALA A 78 -28.71 -11.21 4.38
CA ALA A 78 -29.31 -12.54 4.29
C ALA A 78 -28.33 -13.72 4.13
N LYS A 79 -27.01 -13.51 3.94
CA LYS A 79 -26.09 -14.62 3.54
C LYS A 79 -24.85 -14.88 4.39
N LEU A 80 -24.51 -14.01 5.33
CA LEU A 80 -23.27 -14.15 6.12
C LEU A 80 -23.41 -15.05 7.35
N THR A 81 -24.61 -15.52 7.66
CA THR A 81 -24.91 -16.35 8.85
C THR A 81 -25.50 -17.72 8.55
N GLU A 82 -25.67 -18.09 7.27
CA GLU A 82 -26.04 -19.46 6.90
C GLU A 82 -24.80 -20.37 6.97
N GLY A 83 -24.54 -20.94 8.16
CA GLY A 83 -23.63 -22.09 8.29
C GLY A 83 -22.84 -22.21 9.58
N GLY A 84 -22.82 -21.21 10.46
CA GLY A 84 -22.17 -21.29 11.78
C GLY A 84 -20.64 -21.50 11.80
N GLN A 85 -19.99 -21.67 10.64
CA GLN A 85 -18.53 -21.75 10.52
C GLN A 85 -17.92 -20.36 10.50
N VAL A 86 -16.94 -20.14 11.38
CA VAL A 86 -16.13 -18.92 11.39
C VAL A 86 -15.25 -18.91 10.13
N PRO A 87 -15.32 -17.87 9.29
CA PRO A 87 -14.46 -17.75 8.11
C PRO A 87 -12.97 -17.78 8.45
N LEU A 88 -12.14 -18.37 7.58
CA LEU A 88 -10.69 -18.42 7.78
C LEU A 88 -10.06 -17.03 7.62
N ALA A 89 -10.47 -16.32 6.57
CA ALA A 89 -10.08 -14.95 6.28
C ALA A 89 -11.14 -14.27 5.40
N ALA A 90 -11.34 -12.96 5.56
CA ALA A 90 -12.00 -12.18 4.51
C ALA A 90 -11.03 -11.92 3.36
N VAL A 91 -11.55 -11.80 2.15
CA VAL A 91 -10.79 -11.35 0.98
C VAL A 91 -11.32 -9.97 0.60
N VAL A 92 -10.44 -8.99 0.42
CA VAL A 92 -10.82 -7.66 -0.04
C VAL A 92 -10.06 -7.28 -1.30
N ILE A 93 -10.79 -6.82 -2.31
CA ILE A 93 -10.24 -6.18 -3.50
C ILE A 93 -10.35 -4.67 -3.30
N MET A 94 -9.20 -4.00 -3.25
CA MET A 94 -9.06 -2.55 -3.14
C MET A 94 -9.23 -1.93 -4.52
N ALA A 95 -10.29 -1.14 -4.70
CA ALA A 95 -10.65 -0.52 -5.98
C ALA A 95 -10.80 1.00 -5.83
N CYS A 96 -10.74 1.72 -6.95
CA CYS A 96 -10.97 3.17 -6.96
C CYS A 96 -11.76 3.61 -8.20
N SER A 97 -11.11 3.62 -9.37
CA SER A 97 -11.62 4.25 -10.59
C SER A 97 -11.48 3.44 -11.88
N ARG A 98 -11.02 2.18 -11.82
CA ARG A 98 -10.73 1.31 -12.98
C ARG A 98 -11.70 0.13 -13.08
N ALA A 99 -12.87 0.33 -13.70
CA ALA A 99 -13.96 -0.65 -13.70
C ALA A 99 -13.65 -1.93 -14.52
N ASP A 100 -12.88 -1.79 -15.59
CA ASP A 100 -12.39 -2.87 -16.44
C ASP A 100 -11.33 -3.73 -15.72
N TYR A 101 -10.39 -3.09 -15.01
CA TYR A 101 -9.40 -3.78 -14.17
C TYR A 101 -10.10 -4.56 -13.06
N LEU A 102 -11.02 -3.89 -12.34
CA LEU A 102 -11.83 -4.54 -11.31
C LEU A 102 -12.56 -5.77 -11.85
N GLN A 103 -13.16 -5.68 -13.04
CA GLN A 103 -13.85 -6.81 -13.65
C GLN A 103 -12.92 -8.01 -13.87
N ARG A 104 -11.72 -7.77 -14.41
CA ARG A 104 -10.72 -8.82 -14.64
C ARG A 104 -10.28 -9.48 -13.34
N THR A 105 -9.98 -8.68 -12.31
CA THR A 105 -9.60 -9.16 -10.98
C THR A 105 -10.70 -9.98 -10.34
N VAL A 106 -11.94 -9.47 -10.30
CA VAL A 106 -13.08 -10.18 -9.70
C VAL A 106 -13.35 -11.49 -10.43
N ASN A 107 -13.30 -11.51 -11.76
CA ASN A 107 -13.48 -12.74 -12.53
C ASN A 107 -12.39 -13.79 -12.22
N SER A 108 -11.14 -13.35 -12.07
CA SER A 108 -10.02 -14.22 -11.68
C SER A 108 -10.23 -14.81 -10.28
N VAL A 109 -10.66 -13.98 -9.32
CA VAL A 109 -10.91 -14.39 -7.93
C VAL A 109 -12.10 -15.36 -7.83
N LEU A 110 -13.24 -15.01 -8.44
CA LEU A 110 -14.47 -15.80 -8.36
C LEU A 110 -14.31 -17.20 -8.97
N LYS A 111 -13.39 -17.39 -9.93
CA LYS A 111 -13.06 -18.68 -10.53
C LYS A 111 -12.70 -19.73 -9.46
N TYR A 112 -11.97 -19.33 -8.42
CA TYR A 112 -11.49 -20.24 -7.36
C TYR A 112 -12.16 -19.99 -6.00
N GLN A 113 -12.72 -18.80 -5.77
CA GLN A 113 -13.35 -18.44 -4.49
C GLN A 113 -14.80 -18.97 -4.37
N THR A 114 -15.56 -19.03 -5.47
CA THR A 114 -16.99 -19.41 -5.44
C THR A 114 -17.27 -20.72 -4.71
N PRO A 115 -16.49 -21.81 -4.91
CA PRO A 115 -16.72 -23.08 -4.21
C PRO A 115 -16.46 -23.04 -2.69
N ILE A 116 -15.74 -22.02 -2.21
CA ILE A 116 -15.25 -21.90 -0.83
C ILE A 116 -15.68 -20.56 -0.19
N ALA A 117 -16.78 -19.99 -0.65
CA ALA A 117 -17.21 -18.64 -0.29
C ALA A 117 -17.52 -18.45 1.20
N SER A 118 -17.98 -19.50 1.90
CA SER A 118 -18.20 -19.47 3.35
C SER A 118 -16.89 -19.33 4.14
N LYS A 119 -15.81 -19.94 3.64
CA LYS A 119 -14.48 -19.89 4.24
C LYS A 119 -13.75 -18.59 3.93
N TYR A 120 -14.00 -18.03 2.74
CA TYR A 120 -13.38 -16.80 2.24
C TYR A 120 -14.40 -15.76 1.75
N PRO A 121 -15.16 -15.10 2.63
CA PRO A 121 -16.09 -14.04 2.22
C PRO A 121 -15.37 -12.93 1.44
N LEU A 122 -15.90 -12.61 0.25
CA LEU A 122 -15.29 -11.65 -0.67
C LEU A 122 -15.91 -10.26 -0.54
N PHE A 123 -15.05 -9.25 -0.47
CA PHE A 123 -15.38 -7.83 -0.41
C PHE A 123 -14.75 -7.06 -1.57
N ILE A 124 -15.47 -6.06 -2.07
CA ILE A 124 -14.88 -4.98 -2.87
C ILE A 124 -14.94 -3.72 -2.01
N SER A 125 -13.78 -3.12 -1.75
CA SER A 125 -13.68 -1.83 -1.08
C SER A 125 -13.33 -0.77 -2.12
N GLN A 126 -14.28 0.08 -2.45
CA GLN A 126 -14.06 1.17 -3.41
C GLN A 126 -13.73 2.48 -2.69
N ASP A 127 -12.64 3.14 -3.08
CA ASP A 127 -12.38 4.53 -2.76
C ASP A 127 -13.06 5.48 -3.75
N GLY A 128 -13.67 6.54 -3.24
CA GLY A 128 -14.32 7.58 -4.04
C GLY A 128 -15.65 7.16 -4.67
N SER A 129 -16.12 7.97 -5.62
CA SER A 129 -17.49 7.93 -6.15
C SER A 129 -17.58 7.52 -7.62
N ASN A 130 -16.56 6.88 -8.18
CA ASN A 130 -16.58 6.47 -9.59
C ASN A 130 -17.76 5.52 -9.87
N GLN A 131 -18.72 5.99 -10.66
CA GLN A 131 -19.99 5.29 -10.89
C GLN A 131 -19.81 3.99 -11.70
N ALA A 132 -18.83 3.92 -12.60
CA ALA A 132 -18.57 2.73 -13.39
C ALA A 132 -18.05 1.58 -12.53
N VAL A 133 -17.13 1.87 -11.61
CA VAL A 133 -16.62 0.90 -10.62
C VAL A 133 -17.73 0.47 -9.67
N LYS A 134 -18.54 1.41 -9.15
CA LYS A 134 -19.68 1.10 -8.27
C LYS A 134 -20.69 0.18 -8.97
N SER A 135 -21.09 0.52 -10.19
CA SER A 135 -22.03 -0.27 -10.98
C SER A 135 -21.48 -1.66 -11.30
N LYS A 136 -20.18 -1.75 -11.61
CA LYS A 136 -19.50 -3.03 -11.83
C LYS A 136 -19.48 -3.89 -10.57
N ALA A 137 -19.05 -3.33 -9.44
CA ALA A 137 -19.01 -4.05 -8.16
C ALA A 137 -20.40 -4.56 -7.76
N LEU A 138 -21.44 -3.74 -7.89
CA LEU A 138 -22.81 -4.08 -7.56
C LEU A 138 -23.48 -5.07 -8.54
N SER A 139 -22.86 -5.33 -9.69
CA SER A 139 -23.36 -6.34 -10.65
C SER A 139 -23.09 -7.78 -10.19
N TYR A 140 -22.17 -7.98 -9.25
CA TYR A 140 -21.86 -9.29 -8.67
C TYR A 140 -22.74 -9.57 -7.45
N ASN A 141 -23.34 -10.77 -7.40
CA ASN A 141 -24.22 -11.19 -6.31
C ASN A 141 -23.48 -12.02 -5.24
N GLN A 142 -22.23 -12.40 -5.51
CA GLN A 142 -21.42 -13.32 -4.70
C GLN A 142 -20.49 -12.60 -3.70
N LEU A 143 -20.53 -11.27 -3.63
CA LEU A 143 -19.60 -10.45 -2.83
C LEU A 143 -20.30 -9.31 -2.11
N THR A 144 -19.61 -8.76 -1.11
CA THR A 144 -20.05 -7.58 -0.36
C THR A 144 -19.34 -6.33 -0.87
N TYR A 145 -20.09 -5.29 -1.23
CA TYR A 145 -19.53 -4.00 -1.63
C TYR A 145 -19.47 -3.05 -0.43
N ILE A 146 -18.32 -2.42 -0.19
CA ILE A 146 -18.14 -1.34 0.79
C ILE A 146 -17.52 -0.12 0.10
N GLN A 147 -17.91 1.08 0.52
CA GLN A 147 -17.49 2.33 -0.13
C GLN A 147 -16.87 3.30 0.87
N HIS A 148 -15.65 3.75 0.57
CA HIS A 148 -14.94 4.79 1.31
C HIS A 148 -15.16 6.14 0.61
N LEU A 149 -15.76 7.08 1.34
CA LEU A 149 -16.00 8.43 0.86
C LEU A 149 -15.32 9.43 1.79
N ASP A 150 -14.09 9.81 1.45
CA ASP A 150 -13.32 10.80 2.17
C ASP A 150 -13.30 12.12 1.41
N PHE A 151 -13.95 13.14 1.99
CA PHE A 151 -14.05 14.48 1.42
C PHE A 151 -13.10 15.46 2.11
N GLU A 152 -12.30 14.99 3.06
CA GLU A 152 -11.32 15.81 3.74
C GLU A 152 -10.15 16.13 2.80
N PRO A 153 -9.78 17.41 2.64
CA PRO A 153 -8.62 17.78 1.84
C PRO A 153 -7.37 17.01 2.28
N VAL A 154 -6.59 16.58 1.29
CA VAL A 154 -5.29 15.95 1.55
C VAL A 154 -4.25 17.05 1.62
N VAL A 155 -3.61 17.18 2.78
CA VAL A 155 -2.43 18.02 2.98
C VAL A 155 -1.22 17.10 3.07
N THR A 156 -0.27 17.27 2.15
CA THR A 156 0.97 16.48 2.17
C THR A 156 1.90 16.98 3.26
N GLU A 157 2.69 16.08 3.84
CA GLU A 157 3.67 16.41 4.88
C GLU A 157 4.87 17.16 4.30
N ARG A 158 5.22 16.91 3.03
CA ARG A 158 6.29 17.62 2.34
C ARG A 158 5.85 18.14 0.96
N PRO A 159 6.42 19.27 0.49
CA PRO A 159 6.23 19.72 -0.88
C PRO A 159 6.69 18.66 -1.90
N GLY A 160 5.92 18.49 -2.98
CA GLY A 160 6.26 17.58 -4.10
C GLY A 160 5.80 16.13 -3.91
N GLU A 161 5.27 15.74 -2.76
CA GLU A 161 4.71 14.42 -2.56
C GLU A 161 3.38 14.24 -3.31
N LEU A 162 3.11 13.00 -3.75
CA LEU A 162 1.92 12.72 -4.56
C LEU A 162 0.71 12.44 -3.65
N ILE A 163 -0.34 13.26 -3.82
CA ILE A 163 -1.64 13.15 -3.10
C ILE A 163 -2.26 11.75 -3.23
N ALA A 164 -2.01 11.05 -4.36
CA ALA A 164 -2.52 9.70 -4.57
C ALA A 164 -2.10 8.74 -3.45
N TYR A 165 -0.84 8.77 -3.00
CA TYR A 165 -0.37 7.87 -1.93
C TYR A 165 -1.00 8.15 -0.56
N TYR A 166 -1.41 9.40 -0.32
CA TYR A 166 -2.16 9.75 0.89
C TYR A 166 -3.57 9.17 0.85
N LYS A 167 -4.26 9.29 -0.29
CA LYS A 167 -5.59 8.69 -0.48
C LYS A 167 -5.55 7.17 -0.35
N ILE A 168 -4.55 6.54 -0.98
CA ILE A 168 -4.32 5.09 -0.87
C ILE A 168 -4.15 4.69 0.60
N ALA A 169 -3.28 5.36 1.36
CA ALA A 169 -3.06 5.04 2.76
C ALA A 169 -4.35 5.19 3.61
N ARG A 170 -5.13 6.25 3.40
CA ARG A 170 -6.44 6.44 4.07
C ARG A 170 -7.43 5.33 3.72
N HIS A 171 -7.54 4.96 2.44
CA HIS A 171 -8.45 3.91 2.00
C HIS A 171 -8.08 2.54 2.57
N TYR A 172 -6.79 2.17 2.55
CA TYR A 172 -6.30 0.95 3.19
C TYR A 172 -6.66 0.91 4.67
N LYS A 173 -6.41 2.00 5.40
CA LYS A 173 -6.76 2.09 6.83
C LYS A 173 -8.25 1.87 7.04
N TRP A 174 -9.09 2.60 6.31
CA TRP A 174 -10.53 2.52 6.47
C TRP A 174 -11.06 1.12 6.16
N ALA A 175 -10.62 0.52 5.06
CA ALA A 175 -11.07 -0.80 4.63
C ALA A 175 -10.68 -1.88 5.66
N LEU A 176 -9.44 -1.84 6.16
CA LEU A 176 -8.97 -2.79 7.16
C LEU A 176 -9.66 -2.58 8.52
N ASP A 177 -9.90 -1.34 8.94
CA ASP A 177 -10.71 -1.05 10.13
C ASP A 177 -12.15 -1.60 9.98
N GLN A 178 -12.78 -1.46 8.81
CA GLN A 178 -14.10 -2.08 8.57
C GLN A 178 -14.01 -3.60 8.75
N LEU A 179 -13.06 -4.27 8.12
CA LEU A 179 -12.98 -5.73 8.12
C LEU A 179 -12.61 -6.30 9.51
N PHE A 180 -11.61 -5.73 10.17
CA PHE A 180 -11.15 -6.21 11.48
C PHE A 180 -12.05 -5.76 12.63
N TYR A 181 -12.52 -4.50 12.64
CA TYR A 181 -13.28 -3.95 13.77
C TYR A 181 -14.79 -4.01 13.61
N LYS A 182 -15.34 -3.78 12.42
CA LYS A 182 -16.79 -3.85 12.21
C LYS A 182 -17.25 -5.27 11.91
N HIS A 183 -16.60 -5.93 10.94
CA HIS A 183 -16.94 -7.30 10.53
C HIS A 183 -16.24 -8.39 11.37
N LYS A 184 -15.33 -8.02 12.28
CA LYS A 184 -14.70 -8.91 13.27
C LYS A 184 -13.94 -10.10 12.69
N PHE A 185 -13.43 -9.98 11.45
CA PHE A 185 -12.58 -11.02 10.89
C PHE A 185 -11.27 -11.14 11.67
N SER A 186 -10.75 -12.36 11.80
CA SER A 186 -9.45 -12.63 12.45
C SER A 186 -8.29 -12.42 11.49
N ARG A 187 -8.52 -12.58 10.18
CA ARG A 187 -7.55 -12.42 9.10
C ARG A 187 -8.19 -11.77 7.89
N VAL A 188 -7.39 -11.02 7.15
CA VAL A 188 -7.78 -10.42 5.87
C VAL A 188 -6.71 -10.73 4.84
N ILE A 189 -7.13 -11.15 3.65
CA ILE A 189 -6.33 -11.24 2.42
C ILE A 189 -6.64 -10.00 1.59
N ILE A 190 -5.62 -9.23 1.23
CA ILE A 190 -5.73 -7.97 0.51
C ILE A 190 -5.22 -8.14 -0.91
N LEU A 191 -6.06 -7.79 -1.90
CA LEU A 191 -5.74 -7.70 -3.33
C LEU A 191 -6.02 -6.28 -3.82
N GLU A 192 -5.30 -5.83 -4.84
CA GLU A 192 -5.64 -4.60 -5.57
C GLU A 192 -6.48 -4.95 -6.82
N ASP A 193 -7.15 -3.95 -7.41
CA ASP A 193 -8.07 -4.16 -8.54
C ASP A 193 -7.36 -4.49 -9.87
N ASP A 194 -6.03 -4.62 -9.88
CA ASP A 194 -5.20 -4.94 -11.05
C ASP A 194 -4.43 -6.27 -10.93
N MET A 195 -5.05 -7.27 -10.28
CA MET A 195 -4.43 -8.57 -10.01
C MET A 195 -5.22 -9.78 -10.53
N GLU A 196 -4.50 -10.76 -11.08
CA GLU A 196 -5.02 -12.13 -11.29
C GLU A 196 -4.45 -13.07 -10.25
N ILE A 197 -5.20 -14.13 -9.89
CA ILE A 197 -4.77 -15.13 -8.90
C ILE A 197 -4.51 -16.50 -9.52
N ALA A 198 -3.58 -17.24 -8.92
CA ALA A 198 -3.21 -18.60 -9.30
C ALA A 198 -4.26 -19.65 -8.85
N PRO A 199 -4.27 -20.86 -9.45
CA PRO A 199 -5.21 -21.92 -9.08
C PRO A 199 -5.11 -22.40 -7.63
N ASP A 200 -3.94 -22.26 -7.02
CA ASP A 200 -3.63 -22.66 -5.63
C ASP A 200 -3.67 -21.50 -4.63
N PHE A 201 -4.16 -20.31 -5.02
CA PHE A 201 -4.08 -19.09 -4.21
C PHE A 201 -4.70 -19.24 -2.81
N PHE A 202 -5.89 -19.83 -2.71
CA PHE A 202 -6.58 -20.01 -1.43
C PHE A 202 -5.93 -21.10 -0.57
N ASP A 203 -5.51 -22.20 -1.18
CA ASP A 203 -4.79 -23.30 -0.51
C ASP A 203 -3.45 -22.80 0.06
N TYR A 204 -2.74 -21.94 -0.70
CA TYR A 204 -1.51 -21.26 -0.25
C TYR A 204 -1.77 -20.43 1.01
N PHE A 205 -2.81 -19.59 0.99
CA PHE A 205 -3.12 -18.71 2.10
C PHE A 205 -3.68 -19.45 3.32
N GLU A 206 -4.36 -20.58 3.14
CA GLU A 206 -4.72 -21.47 4.26
C GLU A 206 -3.48 -22.03 4.96
N ALA A 207 -2.54 -22.58 4.20
CA ALA A 207 -1.31 -23.12 4.77
C ALA A 207 -0.45 -22.03 5.43
N ALA A 208 -0.40 -20.84 4.83
CA ALA A 208 0.26 -19.67 5.41
C ALA A 208 -0.40 -19.21 6.72
N ALA A 209 -1.74 -19.21 6.80
CA ALA A 209 -2.47 -18.88 8.03
C ALA A 209 -2.08 -19.84 9.17
N ASN A 210 -2.07 -21.15 8.91
CA ASN A 210 -1.66 -22.16 9.88
C ASN A 210 -0.22 -21.96 10.37
N LEU A 211 0.68 -21.53 9.49
CA LEU A 211 2.07 -21.23 9.84
C LEU A 211 2.17 -19.96 10.70
N MET A 212 1.46 -18.90 10.32
CA MET A 212 1.41 -17.62 11.06
C MET A 212 0.79 -17.74 12.45
N ASP A 213 -0.08 -18.73 12.69
CA ASP A 213 -0.65 -19.01 14.00
C ASP A 213 0.34 -19.73 14.93
N ARG A 214 1.31 -20.46 14.37
CA ARG A 214 2.32 -21.23 15.11
C ARG A 214 3.61 -20.47 15.34
N ASP A 215 3.88 -19.46 14.52
CA ASP A 215 5.13 -18.70 14.54
C ASP A 215 4.84 -17.19 14.46
N GLU A 216 4.85 -16.54 15.63
CA GLU A 216 4.64 -15.08 15.77
C GLU A 216 5.77 -14.23 15.18
N THR A 217 6.89 -14.84 14.77
CA THR A 217 7.94 -14.14 14.03
C THR A 217 7.58 -13.91 12.57
N ILE A 218 6.46 -14.46 12.09
CA ILE A 218 5.90 -14.17 10.77
C ILE A 218 4.80 -13.13 10.93
N MET A 219 5.01 -11.96 10.32
CA MET A 219 4.07 -10.86 10.38
C MET A 219 2.92 -11.00 9.37
N ALA A 220 3.26 -11.39 8.14
CA ALA A 220 2.32 -11.54 7.05
C ALA A 220 2.84 -12.55 6.02
N ALA A 221 1.94 -13.08 5.19
CA ALA A 221 2.27 -13.87 4.02
C ALA A 221 1.90 -13.08 2.76
N SER A 222 2.76 -13.10 1.75
CA SER A 222 2.52 -12.47 0.45
C SER A 222 2.51 -13.54 -0.64
N SER A 223 1.67 -13.38 -1.65
CA SER A 223 1.65 -14.20 -2.86
C SER A 223 2.69 -13.77 -3.89
N TRP A 224 3.52 -12.77 -3.58
CA TRP A 224 4.42 -12.11 -4.53
C TRP A 224 5.89 -12.41 -4.27
N ASN A 225 6.64 -12.53 -5.37
CA ASN A 225 8.10 -12.55 -5.40
C ASN A 225 8.55 -11.41 -6.33
N ASP A 226 9.22 -10.38 -5.81
CA ASP A 226 9.71 -9.27 -6.63
C ASP A 226 10.65 -9.74 -7.75
N ASN A 227 11.43 -10.81 -7.50
CA ASN A 227 12.29 -11.45 -8.49
C ASN A 227 11.60 -12.68 -9.11
N GLY A 228 10.28 -12.58 -9.32
CA GLY A 228 9.38 -13.65 -9.77
C GLY A 228 9.29 -13.84 -11.29
N GLN A 229 10.18 -13.20 -12.06
CA GLN A 229 10.14 -13.23 -13.52
C GLN A 229 10.39 -14.63 -14.05
N LYS A 230 9.81 -14.97 -15.21
CA LYS A 230 9.84 -16.33 -15.80
C LYS A 230 11.23 -16.96 -15.85
N GLN A 231 12.27 -16.18 -16.12
CA GLN A 231 13.65 -16.64 -16.18
C GLN A 231 14.29 -16.92 -14.81
N PHE A 232 13.71 -16.39 -13.73
CA PHE A 232 14.28 -16.40 -12.37
C PHE A 232 13.58 -17.33 -11.39
N VAL A 233 12.57 -18.09 -11.83
CA VAL A 233 11.78 -18.99 -10.97
C VAL A 233 11.52 -20.33 -11.65
N HIS A 234 11.25 -21.38 -10.87
CA HIS A 234 10.94 -22.69 -11.42
C HIS A 234 10.05 -23.55 -10.56
N ASP A 235 10.33 -23.61 -9.26
CA ASP A 235 9.74 -24.57 -8.34
C ASP A 235 8.47 -23.98 -7.71
N PRO A 236 7.26 -24.42 -8.10
CA PRO A 236 6.04 -23.92 -7.49
C PRO A 236 5.90 -24.36 -6.03
N TYR A 237 6.61 -25.41 -5.58
CA TYR A 237 6.50 -25.95 -4.22
C TYR A 237 7.33 -25.15 -3.21
N ALA A 238 8.29 -24.34 -3.67
CA ALA A 238 9.21 -23.63 -2.80
C ALA A 238 8.59 -22.34 -2.21
N LEU A 239 8.63 -22.23 -0.88
CA LEU A 239 8.39 -21.02 -0.12
C LEU A 239 9.67 -20.55 0.59
N TYR A 240 9.75 -19.25 0.81
CA TYR A 240 10.85 -18.56 1.47
C TYR A 240 10.33 -17.62 2.55
N ARG A 241 11.16 -17.35 3.56
CA ARG A 241 11.02 -16.18 4.42
C ARG A 241 11.78 -15.01 3.81
N SER A 242 11.31 -13.79 4.07
CA SER A 242 11.87 -12.53 3.60
C SER A 242 11.82 -11.50 4.72
N ASP A 243 12.86 -10.68 4.85
CA ASP A 243 12.86 -9.47 5.69
C ASP A 243 12.22 -8.29 4.95
N PHE A 244 12.13 -8.37 3.63
CA PHE A 244 11.44 -7.39 2.80
C PHE A 244 9.95 -7.72 2.68
N PHE A 245 9.07 -6.75 2.95
CA PHE A 245 7.63 -6.88 2.74
C PHE A 245 7.26 -6.68 1.26
N PRO A 246 6.80 -7.73 0.55
CA PRO A 246 6.51 -7.62 -0.88
C PRO A 246 5.15 -6.97 -1.19
N GLY A 247 4.15 -7.15 -0.33
CA GLY A 247 2.76 -6.73 -0.60
C GLY A 247 2.09 -7.60 -1.68
N LEU A 248 1.42 -6.96 -2.64
CA LEU A 248 0.87 -7.54 -3.88
C LEU A 248 0.14 -8.89 -3.74
N GLY A 249 -0.96 -8.88 -3.01
CA GLY A 249 -1.66 -10.09 -2.57
C GLY A 249 -1.07 -10.60 -1.27
N TRP A 250 -1.66 -10.24 -0.13
CA TRP A 250 -1.06 -10.54 1.16
C TRP A 250 -2.09 -10.73 2.27
N MET A 251 -1.75 -11.53 3.28
CA MET A 251 -2.59 -11.82 4.43
C MET A 251 -2.03 -11.19 5.70
N LEU A 252 -2.91 -10.59 6.50
CA LEU A 252 -2.61 -10.00 7.80
C LEU A 252 -3.53 -10.56 8.90
N LYS A 253 -3.00 -10.72 10.12
CA LYS A 253 -3.79 -11.06 11.33
C LYS A 253 -4.34 -9.80 11.99
N ARG A 254 -5.48 -9.94 12.66
CA ARG A 254 -6.09 -8.88 13.46
C ARG A 254 -5.16 -8.36 14.55
N SER A 255 -4.43 -9.24 15.25
CA SER A 255 -3.47 -8.83 16.29
C SER A 255 -2.38 -7.92 15.75
N THR A 256 -1.92 -8.16 14.51
CA THR A 256 -0.98 -7.28 13.83
C THR A 256 -1.64 -5.97 13.42
N TRP A 257 -2.88 -6.00 12.94
CA TRP A 257 -3.62 -4.77 12.64
C TRP A 257 -3.86 -3.89 13.87
N ASP A 258 -4.15 -4.48 15.03
CA ASP A 258 -4.32 -3.78 16.31
C ASP A 258 -3.05 -3.02 16.72
N GLU A 259 -1.88 -3.50 16.31
CA GLU A 259 -0.60 -2.82 16.50
C GLU A 259 -0.36 -1.69 15.47
N LEU A 260 -0.77 -1.89 14.22
CA LEU A 260 -0.47 -0.98 13.11
C LEU A 260 -1.48 0.17 12.98
N SER A 261 -2.78 -0.11 13.13
CA SER A 261 -3.87 0.87 12.90
C SER A 261 -3.72 2.16 13.70
N PRO A 262 -3.34 2.14 15.01
CA PRO A 262 -3.19 3.36 15.80
C PRO A 262 -2.07 4.29 15.32
N LYS A 263 -1.07 3.76 14.62
CA LYS A 263 0.10 4.50 14.13
C LYS A 263 0.20 4.51 12.60
N TRP A 264 -0.91 4.18 11.91
CA TRP A 264 -0.93 4.08 10.46
C TRP A 264 -0.47 5.39 9.81
N PRO A 265 0.40 5.33 8.77
CA PRO A 265 1.00 6.51 8.19
C PRO A 265 -0.02 7.28 7.33
N LYS A 266 0.28 8.55 7.09
CA LYS A 266 -0.56 9.37 6.21
C LYS A 266 -0.42 9.01 4.73
N ALA A 267 0.70 8.45 4.32
CA ALA A 267 1.03 8.05 2.94
C ALA A 267 2.07 6.93 2.92
N TYR A 268 2.34 6.37 1.73
CA TYR A 268 3.42 5.39 1.49
C TYR A 268 3.40 4.22 2.49
N TRP A 269 2.21 3.65 2.68
CA TRP A 269 1.93 2.69 3.75
C TRP A 269 2.79 1.42 3.68
N ASP A 270 3.14 0.99 2.47
CA ASP A 270 3.92 -0.20 2.20
C ASP A 270 5.41 0.03 2.53
N ASP A 271 5.97 1.17 2.12
CA ASP A 271 7.31 1.61 2.53
C ASP A 271 7.40 1.83 4.04
N TRP A 272 6.38 2.42 4.65
CA TRP A 272 6.30 2.55 6.10
C TRP A 272 6.28 1.17 6.78
N LEU A 273 5.53 0.19 6.27
CA LEU A 273 5.49 -1.16 6.84
C LEU A 273 6.84 -1.88 6.77
N ARG A 274 7.66 -1.55 5.75
CA ARG A 274 9.04 -2.07 5.59
C ARG A 274 10.01 -1.54 6.65
N LEU A 275 9.69 -0.46 7.36
CA LEU A 275 10.56 0.11 8.39
C LEU A 275 10.69 -0.82 9.61
N LYS A 276 11.91 -0.96 10.14
CA LYS A 276 12.23 -1.81 11.30
C LYS A 276 11.36 -1.54 12.53
N GLU A 277 10.98 -0.29 12.77
CA GLU A 277 10.08 0.11 13.86
C GLU A 277 8.65 -0.45 13.74
N ASN A 278 8.24 -0.83 12.53
CA ASN A 278 6.89 -1.33 12.24
C ASN A 278 6.87 -2.86 12.17
N HIS A 279 7.77 -3.47 11.41
CA HIS A 279 7.82 -4.93 11.36
C HIS A 279 8.52 -5.57 12.57
N LYS A 280 9.32 -4.81 13.34
CA LYS A 280 9.97 -5.24 14.61
C LYS A 280 10.83 -6.50 14.47
N GLY A 281 11.46 -6.68 13.30
CA GLY A 281 12.26 -7.88 13.01
C GLY A 281 11.46 -9.13 12.65
N ARG A 282 10.12 -9.05 12.65
CA ARG A 282 9.27 -10.11 12.07
C ARG A 282 9.47 -10.15 10.55
N GLN A 283 9.22 -11.32 9.99
CA GLN A 283 9.51 -11.66 8.60
C GLN A 283 8.23 -11.98 7.85
N PHE A 284 8.36 -12.12 6.53
CA PHE A 284 7.26 -12.38 5.61
C PHE A 284 7.45 -13.72 4.92
N VAL A 285 6.38 -14.48 4.73
CA VAL A 285 6.40 -15.66 3.87
C VAL A 285 6.10 -15.24 2.45
N ARG A 286 6.88 -15.73 1.49
CA ARG A 286 6.68 -15.49 0.07
C ARG A 286 6.99 -16.73 -0.76
N PRO A 287 6.33 -16.93 -1.90
CA PRO A 287 6.62 -18.06 -2.77
C PRO A 287 7.85 -17.87 -3.66
N GLU A 288 8.34 -18.94 -4.27
CA GLU A 288 9.24 -18.83 -5.43
C GLU A 288 8.50 -18.31 -6.67
N VAL A 289 7.42 -19.00 -7.07
CA VAL A 289 6.57 -18.61 -8.20
C VAL A 289 5.36 -17.83 -7.68
N CYS A 290 5.08 -16.65 -8.24
CA CYS A 290 4.01 -15.80 -7.74
C CYS A 290 2.62 -16.45 -7.82
N ARG A 291 1.78 -16.17 -6.83
CA ARG A 291 0.37 -16.60 -6.74
C ARG A 291 -0.59 -15.50 -7.18
N THR A 292 -0.03 -14.32 -7.43
CA THR A 292 -0.69 -13.18 -8.05
C THR A 292 0.10 -12.71 -9.26
N TYR A 293 -0.59 -12.13 -10.23
CA TYR A 293 0.01 -11.44 -11.37
C TYR A 293 -0.59 -10.04 -11.44
N ASN A 294 0.27 -9.02 -11.47
CA ASN A 294 -0.18 -7.63 -11.61
C ASN A 294 -0.22 -7.25 -13.09
N PHE A 295 -1.38 -6.84 -13.58
CA PHE A 295 -1.58 -6.40 -14.96
C PHE A 295 -1.79 -4.88 -15.08
N GLY A 296 -1.60 -4.14 -13.99
CA GLY A 296 -1.86 -2.71 -13.88
C GLY A 296 -0.76 -1.84 -14.46
N GLU A 297 -0.71 -1.74 -15.79
CA GLU A 297 0.24 -0.86 -16.48
C GLU A 297 0.04 0.63 -16.14
N HIS A 298 -1.23 1.04 -15.96
CA HIS A 298 -1.58 2.41 -15.60
C HIS A 298 -2.09 2.48 -14.16
N GLY A 299 -1.39 3.26 -13.33
CA GLY A 299 -1.70 3.44 -11.92
C GLY A 299 -1.07 4.70 -11.34
N SER A 300 -1.12 4.85 -10.01
CA SER A 300 -0.62 6.04 -9.31
C SER A 300 0.90 6.25 -9.42
N SER A 301 1.64 5.20 -9.79
CA SER A 301 3.09 5.23 -10.02
C SER A 301 3.49 5.56 -11.47
N LEU A 302 2.53 5.90 -12.34
CA LEU A 302 2.77 6.18 -13.77
C LEU A 302 3.44 5.02 -14.53
N GLY A 303 3.21 3.78 -14.10
CA GLY A 303 3.78 2.58 -14.73
C GLY A 303 5.27 2.36 -14.45
N GLN A 304 5.85 3.09 -13.49
CA GLN A 304 7.24 2.89 -13.08
C GLN A 304 7.47 1.41 -12.74
N PHE A 305 8.53 0.82 -13.30
CA PHE A 305 8.92 -0.60 -13.16
C PHE A 305 8.00 -1.64 -13.80
N PHE A 306 6.86 -1.27 -14.39
CA PHE A 306 5.91 -2.26 -14.91
C PHE A 306 6.52 -3.16 -16.00
N SER A 307 6.94 -2.58 -17.13
CA SER A 307 7.45 -3.35 -18.27
C SER A 307 8.75 -4.12 -17.94
N GLN A 308 9.61 -3.53 -17.11
CA GLN A 308 10.90 -4.16 -16.78
C GLN A 308 10.73 -5.30 -15.77
N TYR A 309 9.90 -5.12 -14.75
CA TYR A 309 9.90 -5.99 -13.58
C TYR A 309 8.56 -6.68 -13.28
N LEU A 310 7.41 -6.05 -13.54
CA LEU A 310 6.10 -6.61 -13.18
C LEU A 310 5.48 -7.44 -14.31
N GLU A 311 5.50 -6.94 -15.54
CA GLU A 311 5.01 -7.64 -16.73
C GLU A 311 5.63 -9.04 -16.94
N PRO A 312 6.96 -9.25 -16.76
CA PRO A 312 7.55 -10.57 -16.96
C PRO A 312 7.34 -11.58 -15.81
N ILE A 313 6.62 -11.20 -14.75
CA ILE A 313 6.33 -12.07 -13.60
C ILE A 313 5.61 -13.35 -14.03
N LYS A 314 6.04 -14.49 -13.50
CA LYS A 314 5.38 -15.77 -13.72
C LYS A 314 4.24 -15.95 -12.72
N LEU A 315 3.00 -15.97 -13.22
CA LEU A 315 1.86 -16.52 -12.48
C LEU A 315 1.98 -18.04 -12.40
N ASN A 316 1.82 -18.60 -11.20
CA ASN A 316 1.75 -20.04 -11.02
C ASN A 316 0.52 -20.64 -11.71
N ASP A 317 0.73 -21.71 -12.47
CA ASP A 317 -0.29 -22.48 -13.19
C ASP A 317 -0.45 -23.91 -12.64
N VAL A 318 0.33 -24.28 -11.62
CA VAL A 318 0.30 -25.60 -10.97
C VAL A 318 -0.58 -25.55 -9.72
N LYS A 319 -1.58 -26.44 -9.61
CA LYS A 319 -2.32 -26.59 -8.36
C LYS A 319 -1.47 -27.35 -7.34
N VAL A 320 -1.07 -26.65 -6.27
CA VAL A 320 -0.25 -27.19 -5.19
C VAL A 320 -1.13 -27.53 -3.99
N GLU A 321 -1.11 -28.81 -3.57
CA GLU A 321 -1.89 -29.28 -2.40
C GLU A 321 -1.17 -28.94 -1.09
N TRP A 322 -1.17 -27.66 -0.73
CA TRP A 322 -0.38 -27.11 0.38
C TRP A 322 -0.66 -27.75 1.75
N ASN A 323 -1.91 -28.15 2.00
CA ASN A 323 -2.29 -28.80 3.25
C ASN A 323 -1.65 -30.19 3.46
N ALA A 324 -1.13 -30.81 2.39
CA ALA A 324 -0.40 -32.07 2.46
C ALA A 324 1.12 -31.87 2.66
N MET A 325 1.61 -30.63 2.64
CA MET A 325 3.04 -30.33 2.75
C MET A 325 3.50 -30.10 4.17
N ASP A 326 4.73 -30.53 4.46
CA ASP A 326 5.41 -30.15 5.68
C ASP A 326 6.10 -28.79 5.52
N LEU A 327 5.44 -27.75 6.03
CA LEU A 327 5.95 -26.38 6.07
C LEU A 327 6.75 -26.08 7.35
N GLY A 328 7.05 -27.09 8.18
CA GLY A 328 7.81 -26.93 9.42
C GLY A 328 9.22 -26.38 9.23
N TYR A 329 9.78 -26.48 8.01
CA TYR A 329 11.04 -25.86 7.65
C TYR A 329 10.97 -24.32 7.63
N LEU A 330 9.78 -23.71 7.53
CA LEU A 330 9.59 -22.26 7.49
C LEU A 330 9.48 -21.63 8.88
N THR A 331 9.41 -22.40 9.97
CA THR A 331 9.35 -21.81 11.31
C THR A 331 10.69 -21.17 11.69
N GLU A 332 10.67 -20.22 12.61
CA GLU A 332 11.88 -19.60 13.16
C GLU A 332 12.88 -20.68 13.63
N GLY A 333 14.17 -20.42 13.43
CA GLY A 333 15.25 -21.35 13.74
C GLY A 333 15.40 -22.48 12.72
N ASN A 334 14.32 -23.20 12.39
CA ASN A 334 14.32 -24.25 11.35
C ASN A 334 14.65 -23.66 9.99
N TYR A 335 14.03 -22.52 9.64
CA TYR A 335 14.30 -21.87 8.37
C TYR A 335 15.73 -21.35 8.27
N THR A 336 16.28 -20.76 9.35
CA THR A 336 17.70 -20.37 9.38
C THR A 336 18.62 -21.57 9.12
N LYS A 337 18.35 -22.72 9.75
CA LYS A 337 19.13 -23.96 9.55
C LYS A 337 18.99 -24.48 8.12
N TYR A 338 17.78 -24.59 7.61
CA TYR A 338 17.47 -25.04 6.25
C TYR A 338 18.14 -24.14 5.21
N PHE A 339 17.87 -22.84 5.26
CA PHE A 339 18.37 -21.87 4.29
C PHE A 339 19.89 -21.74 4.33
N SER A 340 20.50 -21.74 5.53
CA SER A 340 21.96 -21.78 5.66
C SER A 340 22.59 -23.05 5.10
N GLY A 341 21.88 -24.18 5.12
CA GLY A 341 22.29 -25.43 4.48
C GLY A 341 22.39 -25.28 2.96
N LEU A 342 21.36 -24.70 2.33
CA LEU A 342 21.35 -24.42 0.88
C LEU A 342 22.51 -23.49 0.48
N VAL A 343 22.66 -22.37 1.20
CA VAL A 343 23.73 -21.40 0.92
C VAL A 343 25.12 -22.02 1.14
N ARG A 344 25.29 -22.90 2.13
CA ARG A 344 26.57 -23.59 2.38
C ARG A 344 26.96 -24.54 1.25
N GLN A 345 25.98 -25.25 0.68
CA GLN A 345 26.19 -26.20 -0.43
C GLN A 345 26.45 -25.49 -1.77
N ALA A 346 25.98 -24.25 -1.93
CA ALA A 346 26.20 -23.47 -3.14
C ALA A 346 27.69 -23.13 -3.37
N ARG A 347 28.15 -23.28 -4.61
CA ARG A 347 29.56 -23.05 -4.99
C ARG A 347 29.89 -21.55 -4.97
N PRO A 348 30.94 -21.10 -4.26
CA PRO A 348 31.33 -19.70 -4.27
C PRO A 348 31.91 -19.30 -5.63
N ILE A 349 31.48 -18.14 -6.14
CA ILE A 349 32.02 -17.51 -7.35
C ILE A 349 32.30 -16.02 -7.09
N GLN A 350 33.31 -15.47 -7.76
CA GLN A 350 33.79 -14.10 -7.58
C GLN A 350 34.52 -13.58 -8.84
N GLY A 351 34.82 -12.28 -8.87
CA GLY A 351 35.49 -11.60 -9.98
C GLY A 351 34.53 -11.14 -11.09
N PRO A 352 35.04 -10.78 -12.29
CA PRO A 352 34.21 -10.31 -13.40
C PRO A 352 33.33 -11.44 -13.99
N ASP A 353 32.39 -11.08 -14.86
CA ASP A 353 31.54 -12.00 -15.64
C ASP A 353 30.75 -12.98 -14.78
N LEU A 354 30.16 -12.48 -13.68
CA LEU A 354 29.45 -13.30 -12.70
C LEU A 354 28.28 -14.08 -13.33
N VAL A 355 27.55 -13.46 -14.24
CA VAL A 355 26.45 -14.09 -14.98
C VAL A 355 26.95 -15.30 -15.78
N LEU A 356 28.01 -15.12 -16.58
CA LEU A 356 28.59 -16.17 -17.40
C LEU A 356 29.16 -17.31 -16.53
N LYS A 357 29.83 -16.97 -15.43
CA LYS A 357 30.33 -17.97 -14.45
C LYS A 357 29.19 -18.77 -13.84
N ALA A 358 28.12 -18.11 -13.41
CA ALA A 358 26.96 -18.75 -12.82
C ALA A 358 26.28 -19.70 -13.83
N GLN A 359 26.19 -19.30 -15.10
CA GLN A 359 25.62 -20.12 -16.18
C GLN A 359 26.47 -21.36 -16.54
N ASN A 360 27.78 -21.31 -16.34
CA ASN A 360 28.72 -22.38 -16.69
C ASN A 360 29.01 -23.37 -15.55
N ILE A 361 28.63 -23.06 -14.32
CA ILE A 361 28.83 -23.93 -13.16
C ILE A 361 27.63 -24.84 -12.94
N LYS A 362 27.87 -26.15 -12.81
CA LYS A 362 26.85 -27.11 -12.39
C LYS A 362 26.48 -26.88 -10.92
N GLY A 363 25.18 -26.83 -10.64
CA GLY A 363 24.62 -26.65 -9.30
C GLY A 363 24.39 -25.20 -8.90
N ASP A 364 23.95 -25.01 -7.66
CA ASP A 364 23.67 -23.70 -7.08
C ASP A 364 24.97 -22.93 -6.82
N VAL A 365 24.93 -21.60 -6.95
CA VAL A 365 26.09 -20.72 -6.75
C VAL A 365 25.82 -19.63 -5.72
N ARG A 366 26.87 -19.16 -5.05
CA ARG A 366 26.81 -18.01 -4.14
C ARG A 366 27.84 -16.95 -4.51
N ILE A 367 27.41 -15.71 -4.52
CA ILE A 367 28.18 -14.51 -4.85
C ILE A 367 28.13 -13.60 -3.63
N ARG A 368 29.28 -13.14 -3.13
CA ARG A 368 29.31 -12.18 -2.03
C ARG A 368 29.30 -10.76 -2.57
N TYR A 369 28.52 -9.89 -1.94
CA TYR A 369 28.60 -8.45 -2.14
C TYR A 369 29.02 -7.78 -0.82
N LYS A 370 29.78 -6.68 -0.91
CA LYS A 370 30.36 -5.99 0.23
C LYS A 370 29.49 -4.85 0.76
N ASP A 371 28.74 -4.20 -0.13
CA ASP A 371 27.93 -3.02 0.15
C ASP A 371 26.76 -2.91 -0.85
N GLN A 372 25.93 -1.88 -0.67
CA GLN A 372 24.77 -1.62 -1.50
C GLN A 372 25.14 -1.40 -2.97
N ALA A 373 26.20 -0.62 -3.25
CA ALA A 373 26.62 -0.31 -4.61
C ALA A 373 27.08 -1.58 -5.38
N GLU A 374 27.80 -2.48 -4.70
CA GLU A 374 28.17 -3.75 -5.30
C GLU A 374 26.97 -4.67 -5.51
N PHE A 375 26.00 -4.69 -4.58
CA PHE A 375 24.75 -5.41 -4.79
C PHE A 375 24.00 -4.89 -6.02
N GLU A 376 23.78 -3.57 -6.13
CA GLU A 376 23.06 -2.94 -7.24
C GLU A 376 23.70 -3.29 -8.57
N ARG A 377 25.04 -3.19 -8.66
CA ARG A 377 25.79 -3.62 -9.85
C ARG A 377 25.55 -5.09 -10.20
N ILE A 378 25.66 -6.00 -9.23
CA ILE A 378 25.47 -7.44 -9.48
C ILE A 378 24.02 -7.73 -9.84
N ALA A 379 23.06 -7.14 -9.14
CA ALA A 379 21.63 -7.27 -9.41
C ALA A 379 21.29 -6.81 -10.84
N GLY A 380 21.83 -5.66 -11.26
CA GLY A 380 21.69 -5.14 -12.62
C GLY A 380 22.32 -6.03 -13.68
N GLU A 381 23.48 -6.63 -13.40
CA GLU A 381 24.10 -7.63 -14.31
C GLU A 381 23.20 -8.85 -14.54
N PHE A 382 22.51 -9.32 -13.48
CA PHE A 382 21.55 -10.43 -13.60
C PHE A 382 20.18 -9.99 -14.13
N GLY A 383 19.84 -8.70 -14.05
CA GLY A 383 18.52 -8.15 -14.41
C GLY A 383 17.43 -8.41 -13.36
N ILE A 384 17.82 -8.58 -12.09
CA ILE A 384 16.89 -8.65 -10.94
C ILE A 384 16.72 -7.26 -10.32
N PHE A 385 15.79 -7.09 -9.37
CA PHE A 385 15.60 -5.81 -8.69
C PHE A 385 16.86 -5.34 -7.96
N GLU A 386 17.29 -4.12 -8.29
CA GLU A 386 18.43 -3.43 -7.69
C GLU A 386 18.05 -2.72 -6.38
N GLU A 387 16.77 -2.40 -6.19
CA GLU A 387 16.30 -1.52 -5.11
C GLU A 387 16.39 -2.11 -3.69
N TRP A 388 16.60 -1.18 -2.75
CA TRP A 388 16.58 -1.41 -1.30
C TRP A 388 15.51 -0.55 -0.64
N LYS A 389 14.92 -1.06 0.44
CA LYS A 389 14.09 -0.27 1.37
C LYS A 389 14.53 -0.55 2.79
N ASP A 390 14.73 0.52 3.56
CA ASP A 390 15.25 0.46 4.94
C ASP A 390 16.50 -0.44 5.10
N GLY A 391 17.43 -0.38 4.14
CA GLY A 391 18.64 -1.20 4.17
C GLY A 391 18.40 -2.70 3.90
N VAL A 392 17.25 -3.07 3.33
CA VAL A 392 16.91 -4.44 2.94
C VAL A 392 16.68 -4.53 1.42
N PRO A 393 17.42 -5.37 0.68
CA PRO A 393 17.14 -5.64 -0.72
C PRO A 393 15.82 -6.40 -0.90
N ARG A 394 15.17 -6.23 -2.05
CA ARG A 394 13.92 -6.96 -2.33
C ARG A 394 14.11 -8.47 -2.21
N THR A 395 13.13 -9.15 -1.60
CA THR A 395 13.10 -10.61 -1.34
C THR A 395 14.17 -11.17 -0.41
N ALA A 396 15.01 -10.31 0.18
CA ALA A 396 16.15 -10.76 0.95
C ALA A 396 15.75 -11.43 2.27
N TYR A 397 16.51 -12.45 2.67
CA TYR A 397 16.49 -13.02 4.02
C TYR A 397 17.89 -12.93 4.63
N LYS A 398 18.03 -12.18 5.72
CA LYS A 398 19.30 -11.91 6.40
C LYS A 398 20.37 -11.39 5.44
N GLY A 399 19.96 -10.47 4.54
CA GLY A 399 20.83 -9.91 3.49
C GLY A 399 21.17 -10.90 2.37
N ILE A 400 20.40 -11.97 2.18
CA ILE A 400 20.60 -12.90 1.07
C ILE A 400 19.42 -12.85 0.11
N VAL A 401 19.68 -12.51 -1.15
CA VAL A 401 18.70 -12.58 -2.24
C VAL A 401 18.90 -13.91 -2.97
N VAL A 402 17.80 -14.65 -3.16
CA VAL A 402 17.79 -15.92 -3.89
C VAL A 402 16.84 -15.84 -5.08
N PHE A 403 17.36 -16.21 -6.24
CA PHE A 403 16.65 -16.33 -7.50
C PHE A 403 17.26 -17.47 -8.32
N ARG A 404 16.65 -17.83 -9.44
CA ARG A 404 17.18 -18.88 -10.32
C ARG A 404 17.77 -18.34 -11.62
N ILE A 405 18.62 -19.12 -12.24
CA ILE A 405 19.06 -18.92 -13.63
C ILE A 405 18.97 -20.25 -14.38
N GLN A 406 18.83 -20.16 -15.71
CA GLN A 406 18.62 -21.36 -16.55
C GLN A 406 17.46 -22.23 -16.02
N THR A 407 16.47 -21.54 -15.41
CA THR A 407 15.30 -22.09 -14.75
C THR A 407 15.62 -22.90 -13.48
N THR A 408 16.63 -23.78 -13.46
CA THR A 408 16.78 -24.75 -12.36
C THR A 408 17.81 -24.39 -11.29
N ARG A 409 18.82 -23.56 -11.58
CA ARG A 409 19.96 -23.33 -10.66
C ARG A 409 19.71 -22.11 -9.79
N ARG A 410 19.95 -22.20 -8.48
CA ARG A 410 19.84 -21.05 -7.59
C ARG A 410 21.11 -20.21 -7.59
N VAL A 411 20.93 -18.89 -7.59
CA VAL A 411 21.97 -17.90 -7.33
C VAL A 411 21.64 -17.26 -5.99
N PHE A 412 22.61 -17.26 -5.08
CA PHE A 412 22.52 -16.56 -3.80
C PHE A 412 23.45 -15.34 -3.82
N LEU A 413 22.88 -14.13 -3.77
CA LEU A 413 23.65 -12.92 -3.48
C LEU A 413 23.73 -12.77 -1.98
N VAL A 414 24.94 -12.83 -1.41
CA VAL A 414 25.19 -12.96 0.02
C VAL A 414 25.83 -11.69 0.56
N GLY A 415 25.10 -11.00 1.44
CA GLY A 415 25.57 -9.79 2.09
C GLY A 415 26.69 -10.02 3.11
N PRO A 416 27.32 -8.93 3.57
CA PRO A 416 28.50 -8.98 4.43
C PRO A 416 28.22 -9.66 5.78
N ASP A 417 27.09 -9.34 6.41
CA ASP A 417 26.72 -9.85 7.74
C ASP A 417 25.93 -11.16 7.69
N SER A 418 25.49 -11.58 6.51
CA SER A 418 24.63 -12.77 6.32
C SER A 418 25.25 -14.04 6.88
N VAL A 419 26.56 -14.20 6.75
CA VAL A 419 27.31 -15.36 7.26
C VAL A 419 27.19 -15.45 8.79
N ILE A 420 27.28 -14.32 9.48
CA ILE A 420 27.13 -14.23 10.94
C ILE A 420 25.67 -14.48 11.32
N GLN A 421 24.73 -13.81 10.65
CA GLN A 421 23.29 -13.92 10.93
C GLN A 421 22.72 -15.33 10.67
N LEU A 422 23.34 -16.09 9.77
CA LEU A 422 23.01 -17.50 9.49
C LEU A 422 23.78 -18.51 10.32
N GLY A 423 24.76 -18.08 11.14
CA GLY A 423 25.62 -18.99 11.89
C GLY A 423 26.49 -19.89 10.99
N ILE A 424 26.78 -19.46 9.77
CA ILE A 424 27.67 -20.17 8.85
C ILE A 424 29.09 -19.91 9.38
N ARG A 425 29.68 -20.87 10.10
CA ARG A 425 31.10 -20.77 10.51
C ARG A 425 31.95 -20.57 9.25
N LYS A 426 32.90 -19.63 9.29
CA LYS A 426 33.93 -19.49 8.25
C LYS A 426 34.68 -20.82 8.19
N SER A 427 34.37 -21.65 7.20
CA SER A 427 35.15 -22.84 6.85
C SER A 427 36.38 -22.42 6.08
#